data_AF-A0A7C5C760-F1
#
_entry.id   AF-A0A7C5C760-F1
#
_cell.length_a   1.000
_cell.length_b   1.000
_cell.length_c   1.000
_cell.angle_alpha   90.00
_cell.angle_beta   90.00
_cell.angle_gamma   90.00
#
_symmetry.space_group_name_H-M   'P 1'
#
loop_
_entity.id
_entity.type
_entity.pdbx_description
1 polymer ?
#
loop_
_entity_poly.entity_id
_entity_poly.type
_entity_poly.pdbx_seq_one_letter_code
_entity_poly.pdbx_strand_id
1 'polypeptide(L)'
;MIARATLLLPVWALLLSSAAWAWPTPFTALKPAIVWLLALVMLGMGLGLRGEDFRRILARPADLALGVALQFLVMPLAAWTLSRALDLGPLLLAGM
;
A
#
# COMPACT_ATOMS: atom_id res chain seq x y z
N MET A 1 -19.29 14.56 -3.63
CA MET A 1 -19.38 13.07 -3.66
C MET A 1 -18.05 12.40 -3.33
N ILE A 2 -16.92 12.85 -3.88
CA ILE A 2 -15.58 12.29 -3.61
C ILE A 2 -15.22 12.29 -2.12
N ALA A 3 -15.46 13.40 -1.40
CA ALA A 3 -15.13 13.50 0.04
C ALA A 3 -15.83 12.45 0.91
N ARG A 4 -17.10 12.11 0.63
CA ARG A 4 -17.81 11.07 1.39
C ARG A 4 -17.22 9.68 1.13
N ALA A 5 -16.83 9.39 -0.11
CA ALA A 5 -16.18 8.12 -0.44
C ALA A 5 -14.83 7.96 0.28
N THR A 6 -14.01 9.03 0.32
CA THR A 6 -12.72 9.01 1.03
C THR A 6 -12.89 8.80 2.53
N LEU A 7 -13.92 9.39 3.15
CA LEU A 7 -14.18 9.25 4.59
C LEU A 7 -14.74 7.88 4.96
N LEU A 8 -15.50 7.23 4.07
CA LEU A 8 -16.09 5.92 4.34
C LEU A 8 -15.13 4.76 4.08
N LEU A 9 -14.08 4.96 3.27
CA LEU A 9 -13.08 3.92 2.98
C LEU A 9 -12.43 3.29 4.22
N PRO A 10 -11.92 4.05 5.21
CA PRO A 10 -11.34 3.45 6.42
C PRO A 10 -12.39 2.69 7.24
N VAL A 11 -13.65 3.16 7.24
CA VAL A 11 -14.75 2.47 7.94
C VAL A 11 -15.00 1.10 7.29
N TRP A 12 -15.07 1.04 5.96
CA TRP A 12 -15.20 -0.24 5.24
C TRP A 12 -14.02 -1.17 5.46
N ALA A 13 -12.79 -0.64 5.47
CA ALA A 13 -11.59 -1.44 5.72
C ALA A 13 -11.61 -2.09 7.10
N LEU A 14 -11.98 -1.34 8.14
CA LEU A 14 -12.12 -1.85 9.50
C LEU A 14 -13.23 -2.91 9.59
N LEU A 15 -14.41 -2.64 9.04
CA LEU A 15 -15.53 -3.57 9.07
C LEU A 15 -15.20 -4.90 8.37
N LEU A 16 -14.60 -4.86 7.18
CA LEU A 16 -14.21 -6.07 6.45
C LEU A 16 -13.08 -6.83 7.13
N SER A 17 -12.09 -6.13 7.70
CA SER A 17 -11.02 -6.75 8.47
C SER A 17 -11.55 -7.46 9.72
N SER A 18 -12.45 -6.81 10.47
CA SER A 18 -13.11 -7.42 11.64
C SER A 18 -14.00 -8.61 11.26
N ALA A 19 -14.75 -8.51 10.15
CA ALA A 19 -15.56 -9.61 9.65
C ALA A 19 -14.70 -10.81 9.21
N ALA A 20 -13.56 -10.57 8.54
CA ALA A 20 -12.62 -11.62 8.15
C ALA A 20 -11.96 -12.30 9.36
N TRP A 21 -11.73 -11.56 10.44
CA TRP A 21 -11.25 -12.11 11.70
C TRP A 21 -12.30 -13.02 12.38
N ALA A 22 -13.58 -12.61 12.36
CA ALA A 22 -14.67 -13.40 12.96
C ALA A 22 -15.08 -14.64 12.14
N TRP A 23 -15.05 -14.54 10.80
CA TRP A 23 -15.45 -15.62 9.89
C TRP A 23 -14.44 -15.80 8.74
N PRO A 24 -13.34 -16.54 8.95
CA PRO A 24 -12.23 -16.60 7.99
C PRO A 24 -12.52 -17.44 6.73
N THR A 25 -13.43 -18.41 6.80
CA THR A 25 -13.69 -19.38 5.72
C THR A 25 -13.99 -18.75 4.36
N PRO A 26 -14.97 -17.81 4.23
CA PRO A 26 -15.23 -17.17 2.94
C PRO A 26 -14.05 -16.34 2.43
N PHE A 27 -13.33 -15.63 3.30
CA PHE A 27 -12.24 -14.74 2.90
C PHE A 27 -10.95 -15.48 2.52
N THR A 28 -10.67 -16.63 3.14
CA THR A 28 -9.47 -17.43 2.80
C THR A 28 -9.59 -18.08 1.42
N ALA A 29 -10.80 -18.38 0.94
CA ALA A 29 -11.04 -18.86 -0.41
C ALA A 29 -10.71 -17.80 -1.50
N LEU A 30 -10.73 -16.51 -1.15
CA LEU A 30 -10.41 -15.39 -2.05
C LEU A 30 -8.90 -15.14 -2.21
N LYS A 31 -8.01 -15.85 -1.50
CA LYS A 31 -6.55 -15.68 -1.62
C LYS A 31 -6.03 -15.66 -3.06
N PRO A 32 -6.46 -16.55 -3.98
CA PRO A 32 -5.99 -16.53 -5.38
C PRO A 32 -6.39 -15.25 -6.14
N ALA A 33 -7.48 -14.59 -5.71
CA ALA A 33 -7.95 -13.37 -6.34
C ALA A 33 -7.12 -12.13 -5.96
N ILE A 34 -6.29 -12.20 -4.89
CA ILE A 34 -5.50 -11.05 -4.42
C ILE A 34 -4.64 -10.47 -5.54
N VAL A 35 -3.96 -11.32 -6.31
CA VAL A 35 -3.09 -10.89 -7.42
C VAL A 35 -3.90 -10.17 -8.51
N TRP A 36 -5.06 -10.70 -8.88
CA TRP A 36 -5.92 -10.10 -9.90
C TRP A 36 -6.55 -8.78 -9.45
N LEU A 37 -6.98 -8.71 -8.19
CA LEU A 37 -7.50 -7.48 -7.59
C LEU A 37 -6.42 -6.41 -7.49
N LEU A 38 -5.20 -6.77 -7.08
CA LEU A 38 -4.07 -5.85 -7.03
C LEU A 38 -3.70 -5.37 -8.43
N ALA A 39 -3.65 -6.26 -9.42
CA ALA A 39 -3.40 -5.89 -10.82
C ALA A 39 -4.44 -4.90 -11.34
N LEU A 40 -5.73 -5.11 -11.01
CA LEU A 40 -6.81 -4.19 -11.37
C LEU A 40 -6.62 -2.80 -10.75
N VAL A 41 -6.25 -2.73 -9.46
CA VAL A 41 -6.00 -1.45 -8.78
C VAL A 41 -4.77 -0.73 -9.36
N MET A 42 -3.69 -1.47 -9.61
CA MET A 42 -2.47 -0.92 -10.23
C MET A 42 -2.74 -0.43 -11.66
N LEU A 43 -3.56 -1.14 -12.43
CA LEU A 43 -4.03 -0.69 -13.74
C LEU A 43 -4.84 0.60 -13.62
N GLY A 44 -5.76 0.68 -12.67
CA GLY A 44 -6.55 1.89 -12.41
C GLY A 44 -5.67 3.10 -12.08
N MET A 45 -4.60 2.91 -11.30
CA MET A 45 -3.60 3.95 -11.04
C MET A 45 -2.86 4.36 -12.33
N GLY A 46 -2.46 3.38 -13.16
CA GLY A 46 -1.74 3.62 -14.41
C GLY A 46 -2.55 4.34 -15.48
N LEU A 47 -3.84 4.03 -15.63
CA LEU A 47 -4.74 4.68 -16.58
C LEU A 47 -4.92 6.19 -16.31
N GLY A 48 -4.68 6.63 -15.08
CA GLY A 48 -4.72 8.05 -14.71
C GLY A 48 -3.47 8.84 -15.10
N LEU A 49 -2.36 8.18 -15.44
CA LEU A 49 -1.09 8.84 -15.75
C LEU A 49 -1.13 9.50 -17.12
N ARG A 50 -0.65 10.74 -17.18
CA ARG A 50 -0.50 11.50 -18.43
C ARG A 50 0.97 11.65 -18.78
N GLY A 51 1.28 11.75 -20.07
CA GLY A 51 2.67 12.00 -20.53
C GLY A 51 3.29 13.27 -19.93
N GLU A 52 2.45 14.24 -19.56
CA GLU A 52 2.84 15.48 -18.87
C GLU A 52 3.41 15.24 -17.47
N ASP A 53 2.91 14.24 -16.74
CA ASP A 53 3.37 13.91 -15.39
C ASP A 53 4.84 13.45 -15.43
N PHE A 54 5.20 12.65 -16.43
CA PHE A 54 6.59 12.21 -16.64
C PHE A 54 7.51 13.38 -17.01
N ARG A 55 7.05 14.29 -17.87
CA ARG A 55 7.82 15.49 -18.21
C ARG A 55 8.06 16.39 -17.00
N ARG A 56 7.05 16.56 -16.15
CA ARG A 56 7.15 17.35 -14.92
C ARG A 56 8.20 16.78 -13.97
N ILE A 57 8.23 15.46 -13.83
CA ILE A 57 9.21 14.76 -13.01
C ILE A 57 10.64 14.96 -13.56
N LEU A 58 10.82 14.84 -14.87
CA LEU A 58 12.12 15.06 -15.52
C LEU A 58 12.60 16.52 -15.47
N ALA A 59 11.69 17.48 -15.37
CA ALA A 59 12.02 18.89 -15.19
C ALA A 59 12.54 19.22 -13.77
N ARG A 60 12.32 18.33 -12.78
CA ARG A 60 12.78 18.50 -11.39
C ARG A 60 13.42 17.21 -10.85
N PRO A 61 14.59 16.81 -11.40
CA PRO A 61 15.21 15.54 -11.06
C PRO A 61 15.69 15.48 -9.60
N ALA A 62 16.05 16.62 -8.99
CA ALA A 62 16.47 16.68 -7.59
C ALA A 62 15.32 16.32 -6.63
N ASP A 63 14.12 16.85 -6.87
CA ASP A 63 12.93 16.57 -6.06
C ASP A 63 12.53 15.08 -6.18
N LEU A 64 12.59 14.52 -7.40
CA LEU A 64 12.38 13.09 -7.64
C LEU A 64 13.41 12.26 -6.87
N ALA A 65 14.70 12.55 -7.03
CA ALA A 65 15.78 11.77 -6.44
C ALA A 65 15.69 11.78 -4.91
N LEU A 66 15.37 12.93 -4.31
CA LEU A 66 15.16 13.06 -2.88
C LEU A 66 13.94 12.23 -2.44
N GLY A 67 12.82 12.32 -3.16
CA GLY A 67 11.62 11.54 -2.85
C GLY A 67 11.88 10.02 -2.91
N VAL A 68 12.56 9.56 -3.96
CA VAL A 68 12.97 8.16 -4.11
C VAL A 68 13.94 7.74 -3.01
N ALA A 69 14.95 8.55 -2.71
CA ALA A 69 15.91 8.26 -1.64
C ALA A 69 15.20 8.15 -0.28
N LEU A 70 14.33 9.10 0.06
CA LEU A 70 13.57 9.05 1.30
C LEU A 70 12.63 7.85 1.35
N GLN A 71 11.93 7.54 0.26
CA GLN A 71 11.03 6.38 0.18
C GLN A 71 11.77 5.06 0.42
N PHE A 72 12.91 4.84 -0.25
CA PHE A 72 13.67 3.60 -0.16
C PHE A 72 14.64 3.53 1.02
N LEU A 73 14.88 4.64 1.72
CA LEU A 73 15.72 4.66 2.91
C LEU A 73 14.87 4.69 4.19
N VAL A 74 13.93 5.63 4.29
CA VAL A 74 13.15 5.84 5.52
C VAL A 74 12.17 4.70 5.77
N MET A 75 11.38 4.26 4.77
CA MET A 75 10.40 3.19 5.02
C MET A 75 11.06 1.86 5.43
N PRO A 76 12.10 1.35 4.75
CA PRO A 76 12.74 0.09 5.15
C PRO A 76 13.48 0.20 6.49
N LEU A 77 14.15 1.32 6.76
CA LEU A 77 14.80 1.53 8.05
C LEU A 77 13.78 1.64 9.18
N ALA A 78 12.63 2.29 8.96
CA ALA A 78 11.56 2.34 9.95
C ALA A 78 11.00 0.93 10.22
N ALA A 79 10.70 0.14 9.19
CA ALA A 79 10.24 -1.24 9.33
C ALA A 79 11.25 -2.11 10.10
N TRP A 80 12.54 -2.02 9.77
CA TRP A 80 13.60 -2.78 10.43
C TRP A 80 13.80 -2.36 11.90
N THR A 81 13.87 -1.05 12.18
CA THR A 81 14.06 -0.53 13.54
C THR A 81 12.86 -0.87 14.44
N LEU A 82 11.63 -0.68 13.97
CA LEU A 82 10.41 -1.04 14.72
C LEU A 82 10.33 -2.55 14.97
N SER A 83 10.63 -3.36 13.96
CA SER A 83 10.61 -4.82 14.11
C SER A 83 11.64 -5.33 15.11
N ARG A 84 12.80 -4.65 15.22
CA ARG A 84 13.81 -4.93 16.25
C ARG A 84 13.40 -4.44 17.63
N ALA A 85 12.84 -3.23 17.72
CA ALA A 85 12.39 -2.66 18.98
C ALA A 85 11.25 -3.47 19.62
N LEU A 86 10.38 -4.08 18.81
CA LEU A 86 9.25 -4.91 19.24
C LEU A 86 9.58 -6.40 19.32
N ASP A 87 10.83 -6.80 19.10
CA ASP A 87 11.31 -8.19 19.10
C ASP A 87 10.44 -9.15 18.26
N LEU A 88 10.09 -8.72 17.04
CA LEU A 88 9.22 -9.51 16.17
C LEU A 88 9.94 -10.74 15.63
N GLY A 89 9.21 -11.87 15.62
CA GLY A 89 9.68 -13.12 15.03
C GLY A 89 10.04 -12.98 13.55
N PRO A 90 10.87 -13.90 13.00
CA PRO A 90 11.44 -13.75 11.65
C PRO A 90 10.41 -13.58 10.53
N LEU A 91 9.27 -14.28 10.62
CA LEU A 91 8.21 -14.20 9.62
C LEU A 91 7.48 -12.86 9.64
N LEU A 92 7.22 -12.31 10.83
CA LEU A 92 6.57 -11.01 10.99
C LEU A 92 7.50 -9.86 10.58
N LEU A 93 8.79 -9.99 10.86
CA LEU A 93 9.77 -9.04 10.35
C LEU A 93 9.80 -9.01 8.82
N ALA A 94 9.78 -10.18 8.17
CA ALA A 94 9.83 -10.23 6.71
C ALA A 94 8.59 -9.59 6.06
N GLY A 95 7.48 -9.48 6.80
CA GLY A 95 6.24 -8.85 6.36
C GLY A 95 6.02 -7.41 6.81
N MET A 96 6.88 -6.85 7.67
CA MET A 96 6.88 -5.45 8.09
C MET A 96 7.60 -4.57 7.07
#